data_AF-A0A971U1L7-F1
#
_entry.id   AF-A0A971U1L7-F1
#
_cell.length_a   1.000
_cell.length_b   1.000
_cell.length_c   1.000
_cell.angle_alpha   90.00
_cell.angle_beta   90.00
_cell.angle_gamma   90.00
#
_symmetry.space_group_name_H-M   'P 1'
#
loop_
_entity.id
_entity.type
_entity.pdbx_description
1 polymer ?
#
loop_
_entity_poly.entity_id
_entity_poly.type
_entity_poly.pdbx_seq_one_letter_code
_entity_poly.pdbx_strand_id
1 'polypeptide(L)'
;MTKTVIGAALGECVHVAGVLSFLRLAQEAGWRTVFLGPATPVAAVVAAAEREGAELVGVSYRLTPETGERLLGEFAEAADELRQRGVRFMFGGTPPVAERARALGFFHRVYDGSEGRDALLGFLRGHEQAGAAEARYPQETIARIRWKAPYP
;
A
#
# COMPACT_ATOMS: atom_id res chain seq x y z
N MET A 1 -17.05 -8.42 -9.47
CA MET A 1 -16.02 -9.33 -8.93
C MET A 1 -15.34 -8.65 -7.77
N THR A 2 -14.99 -9.40 -6.72
CA THR A 2 -14.34 -8.84 -5.52
C THR A 2 -12.87 -8.59 -5.81
N LYS A 3 -12.41 -7.35 -5.59
CA LYS A 3 -11.02 -6.97 -5.84
C LYS A 3 -10.07 -7.65 -4.87
N THR A 4 -8.89 -8.06 -5.33
CA THR A 4 -7.89 -8.72 -4.48
C THR A 4 -6.74 -7.78 -4.14
N VAL A 5 -6.38 -7.73 -2.85
CA VAL A 5 -5.19 -7.06 -2.33
C VAL A 5 -4.26 -8.04 -1.63
N ILE A 6 -2.96 -7.91 -1.86
CA ILE A 6 -1.93 -8.67 -1.17
C ILE A 6 -1.15 -7.78 -0.21
N GLY A 7 -0.80 -8.31 0.96
CA GLY A 7 0.05 -7.65 1.95
C GLY A 7 1.23 -8.53 2.39
N ALA A 8 2.43 -7.95 2.46
CA ALA A 8 3.63 -8.65 2.95
C ALA A 8 4.63 -7.71 3.64
N ALA A 9 5.42 -8.22 4.58
CA ALA A 9 6.66 -7.55 5.00
C ALA A 9 7.82 -8.12 4.19
N LEU A 10 8.55 -7.25 3.50
CA LEU A 10 9.48 -7.63 2.44
C LEU A 10 10.86 -8.04 2.98
N GLY A 11 11.52 -8.97 2.28
CA GLY A 11 12.91 -9.34 2.54
C GLY A 11 13.07 -9.95 3.93
N GLU A 12 13.91 -9.35 4.76
CA GLU A 12 14.20 -9.76 6.13
C GLU A 12 13.37 -8.99 7.18
N CYS A 13 12.43 -8.14 6.76
CA CYS A 13 11.58 -7.40 7.68
C CYS A 13 10.52 -8.30 8.35
N VAL A 14 10.56 -8.39 9.68
CA VAL A 14 9.59 -9.17 10.49
C VAL A 14 8.41 -8.36 11.01
N HIS A 15 8.38 -7.05 10.76
CA HIS A 15 7.33 -6.15 11.28
C HIS A 15 6.06 -6.26 10.44
N VAL A 16 4.97 -6.74 11.04
CA VAL A 16 3.71 -7.01 10.32
C VAL A 16 2.55 -6.10 10.71
N ALA A 17 2.65 -5.34 11.80
CA ALA A 17 1.54 -4.56 12.35
C ALA A 17 0.94 -3.56 11.33
N GLY A 18 1.80 -2.88 10.57
CA GLY A 18 1.37 -1.95 9.52
C GLY A 18 0.60 -2.64 8.39
N VAL A 19 1.12 -3.77 7.90
CA VAL A 19 0.50 -4.57 6.83
C VAL A 19 -0.83 -5.14 7.28
N LEU A 20 -0.91 -5.69 8.50
CA LEU A 20 -2.17 -6.22 9.05
C LEU A 20 -3.22 -5.12 9.21
N SER A 21 -2.82 -3.94 9.68
CA SER A 21 -3.74 -2.79 9.75
C SER A 21 -4.24 -2.37 8.36
N PHE A 22 -3.35 -2.34 7.36
CA PHE A 22 -3.71 -2.05 5.97
C PHE A 22 -4.69 -3.07 5.40
N LEU A 23 -4.41 -4.37 5.54
CA LEU A 23 -5.29 -5.43 5.04
C LEU A 23 -6.65 -5.41 5.74
N ARG A 24 -6.69 -5.12 7.04
CA ARG A 24 -7.96 -4.94 7.77
C ARG A 24 -8.80 -3.81 7.17
N LEU A 25 -8.18 -2.65 6.92
CA LEU A 25 -8.88 -1.52 6.28
C LEU A 25 -9.35 -1.87 4.85
N ALA A 26 -8.57 -2.65 4.11
CA ALA A 26 -8.97 -3.09 2.78
C ALA A 26 -10.15 -4.08 2.84
N GLN A 27 -10.15 -4.98 3.81
CA GLN A 27 -11.28 -5.88 4.07
C GLN A 27 -12.55 -5.09 4.42
N GLU A 28 -12.43 -4.07 5.28
CA GLU A 28 -13.53 -3.14 5.62
C GLU A 28 -14.02 -2.34 4.39
N ALA A 29 -13.16 -2.12 3.39
CA ALA A 29 -13.50 -1.52 2.10
C ALA A 29 -14.02 -2.55 1.05
N GLY A 30 -14.23 -3.81 1.44
CA GLY A 30 -14.81 -4.85 0.58
C GLY A 30 -13.81 -5.58 -0.31
N TRP A 31 -12.51 -5.50 -0.02
CA TRP A 31 -11.47 -6.23 -0.76
C TRP A 31 -11.29 -7.65 -0.20
N ARG A 32 -10.98 -8.60 -1.08
CA ARG A 32 -10.39 -9.89 -0.71
C ARG A 32 -8.93 -9.63 -0.34
N THR A 33 -8.54 -9.95 0.88
CA THR A 33 -7.17 -9.71 1.37
C THR A 33 -6.38 -11.01 1.49
N VAL A 34 -5.15 -11.00 1.01
CA VAL A 34 -4.19 -12.11 1.15
C VAL A 34 -2.96 -11.61 1.91
N PHE A 35 -2.65 -12.23 3.03
CA PHE A 35 -1.45 -11.90 3.82
C PHE A 35 -0.38 -12.96 3.60
N LEU A 36 0.80 -12.56 3.13
CA LEU A 36 1.92 -13.48 2.87
C LEU A 36 2.85 -13.68 4.07
N GLY A 37 2.73 -12.84 5.10
CA GLY A 37 3.50 -12.98 6.33
C GLY A 37 4.68 -12.00 6.47
N PRO A 38 5.48 -12.20 7.53
CA PRO A 38 6.77 -11.54 7.71
C PRO A 38 7.82 -12.11 6.76
N ALA A 39 8.93 -11.38 6.59
CA ALA A 39 10.15 -11.83 5.93
C ALA A 39 9.92 -12.53 4.56
N THR A 40 9.07 -11.92 3.73
CA THR A 40 8.63 -12.51 2.46
C THR A 40 9.60 -12.11 1.34
N PRO A 41 10.18 -13.08 0.59
CA PRO A 41 11.03 -12.78 -0.56
C PRO A 41 10.27 -12.06 -1.68
N VAL A 42 10.95 -11.17 -2.42
CA VAL A 42 10.38 -10.43 -3.56
C VAL A 42 9.67 -11.35 -4.54
N ALA A 43 10.34 -12.43 -4.97
CA ALA A 43 9.78 -13.40 -5.92
C ALA A 43 8.48 -14.04 -5.42
N ALA A 44 8.37 -14.30 -4.10
CA ALA A 44 7.16 -14.87 -3.52
C ALA A 44 5.99 -13.88 -3.55
N VAL A 45 6.25 -12.58 -3.37
CA VAL A 45 5.23 -11.53 -3.47
C VAL A 45 4.72 -11.41 -4.91
N VAL A 46 5.62 -11.36 -5.89
CA VAL A 46 5.27 -11.26 -7.33
C VAL A 46 4.48 -12.49 -7.78
N ALA A 47 4.97 -13.70 -7.46
CA ALA A 47 4.28 -14.95 -7.81
C ALA A 47 2.89 -15.06 -7.16
N ALA A 48 2.74 -14.57 -5.92
CA ALA A 48 1.44 -14.51 -5.28
C ALA A 48 0.51 -13.48 -5.95
N ALA A 49 1.02 -12.30 -6.31
CA ALA A 49 0.23 -11.27 -6.99
C ALA A 49 -0.33 -11.78 -8.33
N GLU A 50 0.46 -12.55 -9.08
CA GLU A 50 0.01 -13.18 -10.31
C GLU A 50 -1.02 -14.28 -10.05
N ARG A 51 -0.71 -15.23 -9.18
CA ARG A 51 -1.59 -16.36 -8.87
C ARG A 51 -2.96 -15.91 -8.37
N GLU A 52 -2.99 -14.87 -7.55
CA GLU A 52 -4.21 -14.37 -6.92
C GLU A 52 -4.97 -13.33 -7.77
N GLY A 53 -4.42 -12.93 -8.92
CA GLY A 53 -4.99 -11.85 -9.75
C GLY A 53 -5.11 -10.53 -8.99
N ALA A 54 -4.04 -10.14 -8.27
CA ALA A 54 -4.07 -8.97 -7.41
C ALA A 54 -4.25 -7.67 -8.21
N GLU A 55 -5.13 -6.79 -7.74
CA GLU A 55 -5.28 -5.42 -8.27
C GLU A 55 -4.44 -4.41 -7.45
N LEU A 56 -4.06 -4.81 -6.23
CA LEU A 56 -3.30 -3.98 -5.30
C LEU A 56 -2.30 -4.85 -4.53
N VAL A 57 -1.07 -4.38 -4.40
CA VAL A 57 -0.02 -5.02 -3.61
C VAL A 57 0.56 -4.00 -2.63
N GLY A 58 0.42 -4.27 -1.34
CA GLY A 58 1.00 -3.49 -0.25
C GLY A 58 2.19 -4.20 0.36
N VAL A 59 3.38 -3.62 0.27
CA VAL A 59 4.60 -4.15 0.90
C VAL A 59 5.09 -3.21 1.99
N SER A 60 5.73 -3.76 3.02
CA SER A 60 6.34 -2.96 4.08
C SER A 60 7.78 -3.35 4.37
N TYR A 61 8.58 -2.35 4.77
CA TYR A 61 9.95 -2.56 5.20
C TYR A 61 10.36 -1.45 6.19
N ARG A 62 10.89 -1.82 7.36
CA ARG A 62 11.16 -0.88 8.46
C ARG A 62 12.54 -1.02 9.11
N LEU A 63 13.48 -1.70 8.46
CA LEU A 63 14.85 -1.84 8.96
C LEU A 63 15.69 -0.62 8.52
N THR A 64 16.83 -0.83 7.86
CA THR A 64 17.73 0.26 7.47
C THR A 64 17.39 0.84 6.09
N PRO A 65 17.50 2.16 5.89
CA PRO A 65 17.24 2.80 4.59
C PRO A 65 18.11 2.26 3.46
N GLU A 66 19.37 1.94 3.73
CA GLU A 66 20.35 1.50 2.73
C GLU A 66 19.99 0.12 2.17
N THR A 67 19.65 -0.82 3.05
CA THR A 67 19.19 -2.16 2.65
C THR A 67 17.80 -2.07 2.02
N GLY A 68 16.93 -1.22 2.57
CA GLY A 68 15.60 -0.96 2.03
C GLY A 68 15.64 -0.43 0.60
N GLU A 69 16.50 0.53 0.28
CA GLU A 69 16.63 1.09 -1.07
C GLU A 69 17.00 0.02 -2.10
N ARG A 70 18.01 -0.80 -1.80
CA ARG A 70 18.41 -1.92 -2.67
C ARG A 70 17.28 -2.93 -2.86
N LEU A 71 16.64 -3.33 -1.77
CA LEU A 71 15.54 -4.31 -1.79
C LEU A 71 14.31 -3.78 -2.55
N LEU A 72 13.99 -2.50 -2.40
CA LEU A 72 12.86 -1.88 -3.08
C LEU A 72 13.14 -1.67 -4.58
N GLY A 73 14.39 -1.44 -4.97
CA GLY A 73 14.81 -1.46 -6.37
C GLY A 73 14.60 -2.83 -7.01
N GLU A 74 15.10 -3.90 -6.36
CA GLU A 74 14.88 -5.28 -6.79
C GLU A 74 13.39 -5.62 -6.91
N PHE A 75 12.59 -5.18 -5.94
CA PHE A 75 11.13 -5.35 -5.98
C PHE A 75 10.49 -4.61 -7.15
N ALA A 76 10.87 -3.36 -7.39
CA ALA A 76 10.32 -2.55 -8.48
C ALA A 76 10.60 -3.17 -9.85
N GLU A 77 11.82 -3.68 -10.06
CA GLU A 77 12.19 -4.39 -11.28
C GLU A 77 11.38 -5.68 -11.46
N ALA A 78 11.33 -6.52 -10.42
CA ALA A 78 10.61 -7.79 -10.47
C ALA A 78 9.09 -7.64 -10.65
N ALA A 79 8.53 -6.52 -10.20
CA ALA A 79 7.10 -6.23 -10.26
C ALA A 79 6.70 -5.29 -11.42
N ASP A 80 7.63 -4.92 -12.31
CA ASP A 80 7.35 -3.94 -13.37
C ASP A 80 6.29 -4.45 -14.36
N GLU A 81 6.36 -5.71 -14.77
CA GLU A 81 5.36 -6.30 -15.67
C GLU A 81 3.94 -6.26 -15.06
N LEU A 82 3.81 -6.56 -13.77
CA LEU A 82 2.55 -6.45 -13.04
C LEU A 82 2.04 -5.00 -13.06
N ARG A 83 2.93 -4.04 -12.81
CA ARG A 83 2.59 -2.61 -12.81
C ARG A 83 2.11 -2.16 -14.18
N GLN A 84 2.78 -2.58 -15.26
CA GLN A 84 2.39 -2.28 -16.64
C GLN A 84 1.02 -2.88 -16.99
N ARG A 85 0.66 -4.02 -16.39
CA ARG A 85 -0.70 -4.62 -16.50
C ARG A 85 -1.76 -3.92 -15.64
N GLY A 86 -1.41 -2.86 -14.91
CA GLY A 86 -2.32 -2.04 -14.12
C GLY A 86 -2.42 -2.42 -12.64
N VAL A 87 -1.58 -3.33 -12.14
CA VAL A 87 -1.52 -3.63 -10.70
C VAL A 87 -0.95 -2.42 -9.96
N ARG A 88 -1.64 -2.00 -8.91
CA ARG A 88 -1.21 -0.85 -8.10
C ARG A 88 -0.32 -1.32 -6.95
N PHE A 89 0.70 -0.53 -6.63
CA PHE A 89 1.69 -0.85 -5.60
C PHE A 89 1.73 0.20 -4.50
N MET A 90 1.73 -0.23 -3.25
CA MET A 90 1.82 0.63 -2.08
C MET A 90 2.99 0.20 -1.20
N PHE A 91 3.65 1.17 -0.59
CA PHE A 91 4.74 0.93 0.35
C PHE A 91 4.43 1.52 1.72
N GLY A 92 4.79 0.80 2.79
CA GLY A 92 4.76 1.29 4.17
C GLY A 92 6.11 1.12 4.86
N GLY A 93 6.66 2.20 5.43
CA GLY A 93 8.00 2.18 6.01
C GLY A 93 8.17 3.07 7.24
N THR A 94 9.42 3.28 7.64
CA THR A 94 9.80 4.43 8.46
C THR A 94 10.06 5.63 7.53
N PRO A 95 10.01 6.89 8.02
CA PRO A 95 10.27 8.07 7.19
C PRO A 95 11.51 7.98 6.29
N PRO A 96 12.71 7.59 6.77
CA PRO A 96 13.89 7.53 5.91
C PRO A 96 13.81 6.44 4.84
N VAL A 97 13.11 5.33 5.08
CA VAL A 97 12.89 4.29 4.05
C VAL A 97 11.83 4.75 3.04
N ALA A 98 10.78 5.42 3.53
CA ALA A 98 9.71 5.97 2.69
C ALA A 98 10.23 7.01 1.69
N GLU A 99 11.19 7.84 2.09
CA GLU A 99 11.88 8.75 1.16
C GLU A 99 12.58 8.01 0.01
N ARG A 100 13.29 6.92 0.30
CA ARG A 100 13.91 6.06 -0.72
C ARG A 100 12.86 5.43 -1.64
N ALA A 101 11.77 4.92 -1.06
CA ALA A 101 10.67 4.35 -1.84
C ALA A 101 10.02 5.37 -2.79
N ARG A 102 9.87 6.63 -2.36
CA ARG A 102 9.34 7.72 -3.22
C ARG A 102 10.29 8.05 -4.37
N ALA A 103 11.60 8.08 -4.10
CA ALA A 103 12.61 8.38 -5.12
C ALA A 103 12.65 7.37 -6.27
N LEU A 104 12.22 6.12 -6.05
CA LEU A 104 12.13 5.09 -7.09
C LEU A 104 11.02 5.34 -8.13
N GLY A 105 10.03 6.19 -7.84
CA GLY A 105 8.92 6.48 -8.77
C GLY A 105 8.04 5.27 -9.12
N PHE A 106 8.16 4.16 -8.39
CA PHE A 106 7.44 2.91 -8.67
C PHE A 106 6.10 2.80 -7.93
N PHE A 107 6.07 3.23 -6.67
CA PHE A 107 4.91 3.06 -5.80
C PHE A 107 3.84 4.12 -6.06
N HIS A 108 2.59 3.69 -6.14
CA HIS A 108 1.43 4.57 -6.31
C HIS A 108 1.21 5.42 -5.07
N ARG A 109 1.42 4.84 -3.88
CA ARG A 109 1.36 5.53 -2.60
C ARG A 109 2.44 5.00 -1.67
N VAL A 110 3.04 5.90 -0.90
CA VAL A 110 4.08 5.60 0.08
C VAL A 110 3.68 6.19 1.42
N TYR A 111 3.66 5.35 2.45
CA TYR A 111 3.28 5.70 3.82
C TYR A 111 4.49 5.62 4.74
N ASP A 112 4.73 6.66 5.52
CA ASP A 112 5.79 6.69 6.54
C ASP A 112 5.28 6.50 7.98
N GLY A 113 3.96 6.45 8.14
CA GLY A 113 3.29 6.25 9.43
C GLY A 113 2.82 7.55 10.07
N SER A 114 3.04 8.70 9.44
CA SER A 114 2.43 9.97 9.85
C SER A 114 0.98 10.12 9.36
N GLU A 115 0.54 9.28 8.42
CA GLU A 115 -0.76 9.41 7.78
C GLU A 115 -1.92 8.90 8.64
N GLY A 116 -3.05 9.61 8.59
CA GLY A 116 -4.29 9.21 9.25
C GLY A 116 -4.98 8.03 8.55
N ARG A 117 -5.58 7.13 9.35
CA ARG A 117 -6.32 5.94 8.88
C ARG A 117 -7.41 6.28 7.85
N ASP A 118 -8.06 7.43 8.00
CA ASP A 118 -9.15 7.89 7.13
C ASP A 118 -8.71 8.09 5.67
N ALA A 119 -7.50 8.58 5.45
CA ALA A 119 -6.96 8.82 4.10
C ALA A 119 -6.75 7.49 3.35
N LEU A 120 -6.18 6.51 4.05
CA LEU A 120 -5.97 5.16 3.52
C LEU A 120 -7.30 4.47 3.19
N LEU A 121 -8.30 4.60 4.07
CA LEU A 121 -9.63 4.03 3.83
C LEU A 121 -10.33 4.69 2.63
N GLY A 122 -10.20 6.00 2.47
CA GLY A 122 -10.73 6.74 1.31
C GLY A 122 -10.16 6.21 -0.01
N PHE A 123 -8.84 6.02 -0.07
CA PHE A 123 -8.15 5.42 -1.22
C PHE A 123 -8.68 4.01 -1.53
N LEU A 124 -8.79 3.15 -0.51
CA LEU A 124 -9.23 1.77 -0.68
C LEU A 124 -10.68 1.66 -1.16
N ARG A 125 -11.55 2.59 -0.77
CA ARG A 125 -12.94 2.67 -1.24
C ARG A 125 -13.07 3.23 -2.66
N GLY A 126 -11.97 3.63 -3.30
CA GLY A 126 -11.98 4.16 -4.66
C GLY A 126 -12.31 5.65 -4.75
N HIS A 127 -12.11 6.43 -3.67
CA HIS A 127 -12.21 7.89 -3.73
C HIS A 127 -10.95 8.53 -4.34
N GLU A 128 -10.38 7.93 -5.40
CA GLU A 128 -9.39 8.61 -6.23
C GLU A 128 -10.11 9.28 -7.40
N GLN A 129 -10.41 10.57 -7.23
CA GLN A 129 -10.41 11.47 -8.37
C GLN A 129 -9.01 11.45 -8.96
N ALA A 130 -8.91 10.83 -10.14
CA ALA A 130 -7.74 10.93 -10.98
C ALA A 130 -7.51 12.40 -11.35
N GLY A 131 -6.37 12.95 -10.95
CA GLY A 131 -5.86 14.22 -11.45
C GLY A 131 -6.07 15.42 -10.52
N ALA A 132 -4.98 16.18 -10.39
CA ALA A 132 -4.83 17.49 -9.76
C ALA A 132 -4.61 17.51 -8.24
N ALA A 133 -3.39 17.93 -7.89
CA ALA A 133 -3.01 18.87 -6.83
C ALA A 133 -3.89 18.91 -5.56
N GLU A 134 -3.24 18.73 -4.40
CA GLU A 134 -3.80 19.06 -3.08
C GLU A 134 -5.18 18.43 -2.84
N ALA A 135 -5.19 17.16 -2.43
CA ALA A 135 -6.40 16.50 -1.98
C ALA A 135 -7.13 17.39 -0.95
N ARG A 136 -8.19 18.06 -1.40
CA ARG A 136 -9.11 18.88 -0.62
C ARG A 136 -9.72 18.01 0.47
N TYR A 137 -9.07 18.00 1.63
CA TYR A 137 -9.77 17.70 2.88
C TYR A 137 -10.96 18.67 2.95
N PRO A 138 -12.20 18.17 3.09
CA PRO A 138 -13.33 19.05 3.27
C PRO A 138 -13.09 19.87 4.54
N GLN A 139 -12.96 21.19 4.40
CA GLN A 139 -12.77 22.09 5.53
C GLN A 139 -14.08 22.28 6.31
N GLU A 140 -15.22 22.06 5.62
CA GLU A 140 -16.55 22.19 6.20
C GLU A 140 -16.98 20.92 6.94
N THR A 141 -17.46 21.12 8.18
CA THR A 141 -17.87 20.07 9.11
C THR A 141 -18.88 19.09 8.52
N ILE A 142 -19.88 19.57 7.77
CA ILE A 142 -20.92 18.72 7.17
C ILE A 142 -20.35 17.79 6.10
N ALA A 143 -19.45 18.31 5.26
CA ALA A 143 -18.79 17.51 4.24
C ALA A 143 -17.87 16.45 4.86
N ARG A 144 -17.21 16.75 5.99
CA ARG A 144 -16.44 15.76 6.77
C ARG A 144 -17.31 14.67 7.38
N ILE A 145 -18.47 15.02 7.94
CA ILE A 145 -19.42 14.04 8.50
C ILE A 145 -19.92 13.10 7.41
N ARG A 146 -20.29 13.63 6.24
CA ARG A 146 -20.72 12.81 5.09
C ARG A 146 -19.59 11.96 4.54
N TRP A 147 -18.36 12.47 4.53
CA TRP A 147 -17.17 11.73 4.13
C TRP A 147 -16.85 10.56 5.08
N LYS A 148 -17.10 10.74 6.39
CA LYS A 148 -16.85 9.72 7.41
C LYS A 148 -17.97 8.67 7.52
N ALA A 149 -19.18 9.02 7.11
CA ALA A 149 -20.32 8.11 7.16
C ALA A 149 -20.04 6.78 6.45
N PRO A 150 -20.47 5.63 7.00
CA PRO A 150 -21.33 5.48 8.19
C PRO A 150 -20.58 5.41 9.54
N TYR A 151 -19.30 5.76 9.59
CA TYR A 151 -18.50 5.74 10.82
C TYR A 151 -18.47 7.16 11.45
N PRO A 152 -18.45 7.26 12.79
CA PRO A 152 -18.39 8.56 13.48
C PRO A 152 -17.09 9.35 13.22
#